data_AF-A0A0W0VRX7-F1
#
_entry.id   AF-A0A0W0VRX7-F1
#
_cell.length_a   1.000
_cell.length_b   1.000
_cell.length_c   1.000
_cell.angle_alpha   90.00
_cell.angle_beta   90.00
_cell.angle_gamma   90.00
#
_symmetry.space_group_name_H-M   'P 1'
#
loop_
_entity.id
_entity.type
_entity.pdbx_description
1 polymer ?
#
loop_
_entity_poly.entity_id
_entity_poly.type
_entity_poly.pdbx_seq_one_letter_code
_entity_poly.pdbx_strand_id
1 'polypeptide(L)'
;MQEFDIPVPHLTTAHSGPLHHVEEVILSQVAKIEAWFRRQWQETPALITSSVDLRHAGFKLSPVDTNLFPAGFNNLNPDFLPLCVQAAQAVIGEFNKACTKILILPESHTRNRFYLKSLNILRDIFVKAGFVVHIGSLDETMQNPTELLSDEGEIILVEPLIRTDKRVELKNFVPCLLLLNNDLSSGIPDVLQGLEQNIEPPAELGWSSRLKSNHFKFFAKVAEEFADLVQMDPWLINPYFKAIDEVDFMAQKGVEALAEAADYLLKQIREKYAAYGIHEKPFLAVKADNGTYGMSVMMIHDAEELLKLNRKQRTRMASSKGSRAVNKVIIQEGIYTFETMPDGAVAEPVVYMIGQYVVGGFYRIHQSRGIAENLNSPGMQFKPLAFAEACNMPREDLAVVDCPNRFYAYGVIARLAALAAARERASLGTANAEVSNEA
;
A
#
# COMPACT_ATOMS: atom_id res chain seq x y z
N MET A 1 29.96 -22.34 6.65
CA MET A 1 28.87 -21.34 6.75
C MET A 1 27.66 -22.11 7.22
N GLN A 2 27.21 -21.90 8.46
CA GLN A 2 25.90 -22.41 8.88
C GLN A 2 24.86 -21.58 8.13
N GLU A 3 24.05 -22.22 7.28
CA GLU A 3 22.80 -21.65 6.80
C GLU A 3 21.96 -21.33 8.03
N PHE A 4 21.79 -20.04 8.33
CA PHE A 4 20.75 -19.61 9.25
C PHE A 4 19.45 -19.77 8.47
N ASP A 5 18.73 -20.86 8.73
CA ASP A 5 17.38 -21.07 8.26
C ASP A 5 16.52 -19.92 8.81
N ILE A 6 16.19 -18.94 7.95
CA ILE A 6 15.33 -17.81 8.34
C ILE A 6 13.91 -18.38 8.39
N PRO A 7 13.27 -18.48 9.57
CA PRO A 7 11.95 -19.07 9.66
C PRO A 7 10.94 -18.25 8.86
N VAL A 8 10.17 -18.92 8.01
CA VAL A 8 9.15 -18.33 7.12
C VAL A 8 7.75 -18.62 7.65
N PRO A 9 6.76 -17.72 7.45
CA PRO A 9 5.38 -18.03 7.78
C PRO A 9 4.84 -19.23 7.01
N HIS A 10 4.01 -20.02 7.67
CA HIS A 10 3.24 -21.11 7.06
C HIS A 10 1.75 -20.86 7.22
N LEU A 11 0.96 -21.39 6.29
CA LEU A 11 -0.50 -21.34 6.42
C LEU A 11 -0.97 -22.40 7.40
N THR A 12 -1.59 -21.95 8.49
CA THR A 12 -2.19 -22.82 9.49
C THR A 12 -3.71 -22.74 9.38
N THR A 13 -4.31 -23.57 8.52
CA THR A 13 -5.78 -23.67 8.39
C THR A 13 -6.22 -25.12 8.32
N ALA A 14 -7.33 -25.44 8.97
CA ALA A 14 -7.91 -26.78 8.99
C ALA A 14 -9.00 -27.01 7.91
N HIS A 15 -9.04 -26.18 6.86
CA HIS A 15 -10.23 -26.02 6.02
C HIS A 15 -10.36 -26.97 4.82
N SER A 16 -11.64 -27.24 4.51
CA SER A 16 -12.18 -28.24 3.58
C SER A 16 -12.55 -27.70 2.18
N GLY A 17 -11.89 -26.64 1.71
CA GLY A 17 -11.88 -26.22 0.30
C GLY A 17 -10.53 -26.53 -0.34
N PRO A 18 -10.35 -26.38 -1.67
CA PRO A 18 -9.01 -26.45 -2.25
C PRO A 18 -8.20 -25.26 -1.73
N LEU A 19 -7.39 -25.53 -0.69
CA LEU A 19 -6.31 -24.66 -0.28
C LEU A 19 -5.54 -24.25 -1.53
N HIS A 20 -5.25 -22.96 -1.67
CA HIS A 20 -4.46 -22.42 -2.79
C HIS A 20 -5.16 -22.27 -4.13
N HIS A 21 -6.50 -22.35 -4.21
CA HIS A 21 -7.23 -22.22 -5.48
C HIS A 21 -6.83 -20.97 -6.31
N VAL A 22 -6.71 -19.80 -5.66
CA VAL A 22 -6.29 -18.55 -6.34
C VAL A 22 -4.88 -18.68 -6.93
N GLU A 23 -3.98 -19.29 -6.17
CA GLU A 23 -2.58 -19.44 -6.56
C GLU A 23 -2.44 -20.45 -7.71
N GLU A 24 -3.17 -21.56 -7.67
CA GLU A 24 -3.24 -22.55 -8.75
C GLU A 24 -3.73 -21.91 -10.07
N VAL A 25 -4.77 -21.10 -10.01
CA VAL A 25 -5.29 -20.36 -11.18
C VAL A 25 -4.23 -19.39 -11.72
N ILE A 26 -3.54 -18.67 -10.84
CA ILE A 26 -2.46 -17.73 -11.23
C ILE A 26 -1.29 -18.49 -11.89
N LEU A 27 -0.82 -19.56 -11.27
CA LEU A 27 0.37 -20.31 -11.71
C LEU A 27 0.11 -21.07 -13.02
N SER A 28 -1.12 -21.53 -13.26
CA SER A 28 -1.49 -22.18 -14.52
C SER A 28 -1.57 -21.21 -15.72
N GLN A 29 -1.50 -19.88 -15.49
CA GLN A 29 -1.72 -18.86 -16.53
C GLN A 29 -0.64 -17.78 -16.59
N VAL A 30 0.56 -18.03 -16.05
CA VAL A 30 1.69 -17.07 -15.95
C VAL A 30 1.90 -16.28 -17.25
N ALA A 31 2.11 -16.95 -18.39
CA ALA A 31 2.40 -16.27 -19.65
C ALA A 31 1.28 -15.31 -20.11
N LYS A 32 0.03 -15.71 -19.89
CA LYS A 32 -1.17 -14.92 -20.24
C LYS A 32 -1.31 -13.70 -19.32
N ILE A 33 -1.05 -13.89 -18.03
CA ILE A 33 -1.04 -12.82 -17.01
C ILE A 33 0.04 -11.79 -17.32
N GLU A 34 1.28 -12.24 -17.57
CA GLU A 34 2.38 -11.33 -17.89
C GLU A 34 2.14 -10.56 -19.21
N ALA A 35 1.54 -11.20 -20.21
CA ALA A 35 1.16 -10.53 -21.45
C ALA A 35 0.03 -9.50 -21.25
N TRP A 36 -0.92 -9.76 -20.35
CA TRP A 36 -1.95 -8.80 -20.00
C TRP A 36 -1.34 -7.60 -19.25
N PHE A 37 -0.52 -7.82 -18.22
CA PHE A 37 0.16 -6.74 -17.51
C PHE A 37 0.97 -5.84 -18.44
N ARG A 38 1.78 -6.41 -19.35
CA ARG A 38 2.56 -5.60 -20.31
C ARG A 38 1.69 -4.65 -21.14
N ARG A 39 0.48 -5.06 -21.53
CA ARG A 39 -0.47 -4.18 -22.24
C ARG A 39 -1.04 -3.12 -21.31
N GLN A 40 -1.45 -3.51 -20.10
CA GLN A 40 -2.00 -2.59 -19.11
C GLN A 40 -1.02 -1.47 -18.73
N TRP A 41 0.27 -1.77 -18.59
CA TRP A 41 1.29 -0.78 -18.26
C TRP A 41 1.63 0.16 -19.42
N GLN A 42 1.44 -0.28 -20.67
CA GLN A 42 1.54 0.59 -21.84
C GLN A 42 0.38 1.60 -21.89
N GLU A 43 -0.82 1.17 -21.50
CA GLU A 43 -2.00 2.03 -21.45
C GLU A 43 -1.96 2.99 -20.26
N THR A 44 -1.55 2.51 -19.09
CA THR A 44 -1.51 3.27 -17.85
C THR A 44 -0.20 3.02 -17.10
N PRO A 45 0.83 3.86 -17.29
CA PRO A 45 2.12 3.69 -16.64
C PRO A 45 2.03 3.74 -15.11
N ALA A 46 2.79 2.86 -14.46
CA ALA A 46 2.84 2.73 -13.00
C ALA A 46 3.42 3.99 -12.31
N LEU A 47 3.08 4.18 -11.04
CA LEU A 47 3.74 5.17 -10.17
C LEU A 47 5.14 4.70 -9.79
N ILE A 48 6.05 5.63 -9.47
CA ILE A 48 7.47 5.31 -9.23
C ILE A 48 7.66 4.37 -8.04
N THR A 49 6.94 4.58 -6.94
CA THR A 49 7.02 3.73 -5.74
C THR A 49 5.63 3.36 -5.26
N SER A 50 5.49 2.12 -4.78
CA SER A 50 4.32 1.70 -4.02
C SER A 50 4.62 0.48 -3.16
N SER A 51 3.83 0.30 -2.10
CA SER A 51 3.76 -0.96 -1.36
C SER A 51 2.31 -1.38 -1.17
N VAL A 52 2.08 -2.69 -1.16
CA VAL A 52 0.75 -3.27 -1.02
C VAL A 52 0.75 -4.26 0.14
N ASP A 53 -0.10 -4.03 1.13
CA ASP A 53 -0.35 -4.97 2.22
C ASP A 53 -1.38 -5.99 1.72
N LEU A 54 -1.05 -7.26 1.82
CA LEU A 54 -1.91 -8.38 1.40
C LEU A 54 -2.39 -9.17 2.62
N ARG A 55 -3.50 -9.89 2.46
CA ARG A 55 -3.89 -10.95 3.38
C ARG A 55 -4.19 -12.23 2.64
N HIS A 56 -3.69 -13.33 3.19
CA HIS A 56 -3.89 -14.67 2.66
C HIS A 56 -4.73 -15.50 3.63
N ALA A 57 -6.01 -15.69 3.29
CA ALA A 57 -6.96 -16.47 4.05
C ALA A 57 -7.06 -17.93 3.58
N GLY A 58 -6.20 -18.38 2.64
CA GLY A 58 -6.31 -19.71 2.03
C GLY A 58 -7.43 -19.81 0.98
N PHE A 59 -8.63 -19.32 1.32
CA PHE A 59 -9.77 -19.21 0.41
C PHE A 59 -9.87 -17.87 -0.33
N LYS A 60 -9.08 -16.88 0.06
CA LYS A 60 -9.07 -15.52 -0.51
C LYS A 60 -7.69 -14.89 -0.35
N LEU A 61 -7.20 -14.23 -1.40
CA LEU A 61 -5.94 -13.50 -1.41
C LEU A 61 -6.17 -12.11 -1.99
N SER A 62 -6.12 -11.09 -1.14
CA SER A 62 -6.58 -9.75 -1.49
C SER A 62 -5.65 -8.68 -0.92
N PRO A 63 -5.50 -7.53 -1.59
CA PRO A 63 -4.91 -6.36 -0.98
C PRO A 63 -5.85 -5.78 0.07
N VAL A 64 -5.28 -5.25 1.15
CA VAL A 64 -5.99 -4.57 2.24
C VAL A 64 -5.55 -3.13 2.42
N ASP A 65 -4.39 -2.75 1.90
CA ASP A 65 -3.87 -1.38 1.82
C ASP A 65 -2.92 -1.21 0.63
N THR A 66 -2.97 -0.04 -0.02
CA THR A 66 -2.05 0.36 -1.10
C THR A 66 -1.46 1.71 -0.74
N ASN A 67 -0.17 1.72 -0.40
CA ASN A 67 0.57 2.91 -0.01
C ASN A 67 1.46 3.40 -1.17
N LEU A 68 1.26 4.65 -1.58
CA LEU A 68 2.04 5.32 -2.64
C LEU A 68 3.29 6.02 -2.10
N PHE A 69 3.47 6.03 -0.77
CA PHE A 69 4.60 6.64 -0.07
C PHE A 69 5.26 5.58 0.83
N PRO A 70 5.75 4.46 0.24
CA PRO A 70 6.32 3.38 1.03
C PRO A 70 7.52 3.85 1.85
N ALA A 71 7.54 3.47 3.13
CA ALA A 71 8.46 3.98 4.13
C ALA A 71 9.20 2.86 4.89
N GLY A 72 9.31 1.68 4.28
CA GLY A 72 9.94 0.49 4.83
C GLY A 72 10.96 -0.16 3.88
N PHE A 73 11.66 0.63 3.05
CA PHE A 73 12.72 0.11 2.18
C PHE A 73 13.86 -0.55 2.96
N ASN A 74 14.08 -0.13 4.21
CA ASN A 74 15.04 -0.74 5.13
C ASN A 74 14.66 -2.17 5.59
N ASN A 75 13.43 -2.61 5.33
CA ASN A 75 12.96 -3.95 5.67
C ASN A 75 13.09 -4.93 4.49
N LEU A 76 13.47 -4.45 3.31
CA LEU A 76 13.73 -5.31 2.14
C LEU A 76 14.99 -6.12 2.35
N ASN A 77 15.07 -7.27 1.67
CA ASN A 77 16.30 -8.06 1.63
C ASN A 77 17.40 -7.23 0.92
N PRO A 78 18.57 -6.98 1.56
CA PRO A 78 19.69 -6.30 0.92
C PRO A 78 20.15 -6.97 -0.39
N ASP A 79 19.99 -8.29 -0.52
CA ASP A 79 20.36 -9.02 -1.74
C ASP A 79 19.51 -8.64 -2.96
N PHE A 80 18.34 -8.02 -2.75
CA PHE A 80 17.49 -7.49 -3.82
C PHE A 80 17.74 -6.02 -4.15
N LEU A 81 18.71 -5.35 -3.51
CA LEU A 81 19.06 -3.97 -3.86
C LEU A 81 19.49 -3.81 -5.33
N PRO A 82 20.27 -4.74 -5.95
CA PRO A 82 20.56 -4.66 -7.39
C PRO A 82 19.30 -4.66 -8.26
N LEU A 83 18.27 -5.45 -7.90
CA LEU A 83 16.97 -5.45 -8.58
C LEU A 83 16.25 -4.11 -8.41
N CYS A 84 16.26 -3.53 -7.21
CA CYS A 84 15.70 -2.20 -6.96
C CYS A 84 16.35 -1.13 -7.84
N VAL A 85 17.68 -1.18 -7.97
CA VAL A 85 18.46 -0.26 -8.80
C VAL A 85 18.07 -0.40 -10.28
N GLN A 86 17.99 -1.63 -10.81
CA GLN A 86 17.56 -1.84 -12.20
C GLN A 86 16.12 -1.39 -12.45
N ALA A 87 15.21 -1.66 -11.52
CA ALA A 87 13.83 -1.19 -11.60
C ALA A 87 13.76 0.33 -11.64
N ALA A 88 14.52 1.03 -10.78
CA ALA A 88 14.58 2.49 -10.77
C ALA A 88 15.10 3.07 -12.09
N GLN A 89 16.13 2.46 -12.69
CA GLN A 89 16.66 2.86 -14.00
C GLN A 89 15.61 2.74 -15.11
N ALA A 90 14.92 1.60 -15.17
CA ALA A 90 13.89 1.36 -16.18
C ALA A 90 12.72 2.34 -16.04
N VAL A 91 12.19 2.48 -14.82
CA VAL A 91 10.98 3.25 -14.54
C VAL A 91 11.20 4.75 -14.74
N ILE A 92 12.31 5.31 -14.22
CA ILE A 92 12.58 6.74 -14.38
C ILE A 92 12.96 7.06 -15.83
N GLY A 93 13.67 6.16 -16.51
CA GLY A 93 13.99 6.33 -17.94
C GLY A 93 12.74 6.41 -18.83
N GLU A 94 11.69 5.64 -18.52
CA GLU A 94 10.39 5.72 -19.18
C GLU A 94 9.63 7.00 -18.81
N PHE A 95 9.68 7.40 -17.54
CA PHE A 95 9.00 8.58 -17.03
C PHE A 95 9.56 9.89 -17.59
N ASN A 96 10.88 10.07 -17.54
CA ASN A 96 11.58 11.24 -18.06
C ASN A 96 13.01 10.89 -18.47
N LYS A 97 13.21 10.65 -19.77
CA LYS A 97 14.49 10.26 -20.37
C LYS A 97 15.64 11.25 -20.13
N ALA A 98 15.34 12.53 -19.93
CA ALA A 98 16.34 13.57 -19.69
C ALA A 98 16.64 13.78 -18.20
N CYS A 99 15.96 13.06 -17.31
CA CYS A 99 16.07 13.32 -15.89
C CYS A 99 17.39 12.78 -15.32
N THR A 100 18.14 13.66 -14.64
CA THR A 100 19.41 13.32 -13.96
C THR A 100 19.43 13.69 -12.48
N LYS A 101 18.45 14.45 -11.99
CA LYS A 101 18.40 15.06 -10.65
C LYS A 101 17.06 14.83 -9.97
N ILE A 102 17.06 14.10 -8.87
CA ILE A 102 15.84 13.77 -8.10
C ILE A 102 15.88 14.49 -6.76
N LEU A 103 14.79 15.15 -6.40
CA LEU A 103 14.59 15.70 -5.06
C LEU A 103 13.57 14.85 -4.31
N ILE A 104 14.00 14.17 -3.26
CA ILE A 104 13.10 13.42 -2.38
C ILE A 104 12.54 14.37 -1.32
N LEU A 105 11.22 14.35 -1.15
CA LEU A 105 10.48 15.15 -0.18
C LEU A 105 9.98 14.21 0.94
N PRO A 106 10.65 14.17 2.11
CA PRO A 106 10.35 13.21 3.18
C PRO A 106 9.22 13.70 4.10
N GLU A 107 8.75 12.81 4.98
CA GLU A 107 7.89 13.13 6.13
C GLU A 107 8.52 14.25 6.98
N SER A 108 7.68 15.20 7.39
CA SER A 108 8.13 16.34 8.21
C SER A 108 8.34 15.95 9.67
N HIS A 109 9.29 16.63 10.34
CA HIS A 109 9.53 16.55 11.80
C HIS A 109 9.68 15.13 12.38
N THR A 110 10.18 14.19 11.60
CA THR A 110 10.34 12.81 12.05
C THR A 110 11.61 12.61 12.87
N ARG A 111 11.47 12.05 14.06
CA ARG A 111 12.57 11.44 14.84
C ARG A 111 12.55 9.91 14.73
N ASN A 112 11.74 9.37 13.82
CA ASN A 112 11.62 7.94 13.64
C ASN A 112 12.86 7.41 12.92
N ARG A 113 13.70 6.74 13.70
CA ARG A 113 14.97 6.16 13.27
C ARG A 113 14.80 5.17 12.11
N PHE A 114 13.75 4.35 12.15
CA PHE A 114 13.44 3.39 11.08
C PHE A 114 13.03 4.08 9.78
N TYR A 115 12.28 5.18 9.88
CA TYR A 115 11.93 5.99 8.71
C TYR A 115 13.18 6.60 8.06
N LEU A 116 14.08 7.18 8.86
CA LEU A 116 15.35 7.72 8.35
C LEU A 116 16.18 6.65 7.65
N LYS A 117 16.25 5.43 8.21
CA LYS A 117 16.91 4.30 7.56
C LYS A 117 16.24 3.96 6.23
N SER A 118 14.91 3.89 6.17
CA SER A 118 14.19 3.68 4.90
C SER A 118 14.49 4.76 3.87
N LEU A 119 14.49 6.03 4.29
CA LEU A 119 14.77 7.17 3.43
C LEU A 119 16.19 7.10 2.86
N ASN A 120 17.18 6.72 3.68
CA ASN A 120 18.55 6.56 3.21
C ASN A 120 18.68 5.43 2.19
N ILE A 121 18.06 4.27 2.44
CA ILE A 121 18.04 3.16 1.46
C ILE A 121 17.36 3.58 0.15
N LEU A 122 16.24 4.30 0.23
CA LEU A 122 15.54 4.82 -0.96
C LEU A 122 16.43 5.78 -1.77
N ARG A 123 17.09 6.73 -1.09
CA ARG A 123 18.07 7.63 -1.71
C ARG A 123 19.18 6.84 -2.38
N ASP A 124 19.76 5.86 -1.70
CA ASP A 124 20.86 5.05 -2.18
C ASP A 124 20.49 4.22 -3.41
N ILE A 125 19.27 3.69 -3.49
CA ILE A 125 18.75 3.02 -4.69
C ILE A 125 18.84 3.95 -5.90
N PHE A 126 18.33 5.19 -5.77
CA PHE A 126 18.36 6.16 -6.88
C PHE A 126 19.76 6.68 -7.20
N VAL A 127 20.63 6.88 -6.18
CA VAL A 127 22.03 7.25 -6.43
C VAL A 127 22.74 6.15 -7.21
N LYS A 128 22.58 4.88 -6.80
CA LYS A 128 23.18 3.73 -7.50
C LYS A 128 22.57 3.49 -8.88
N ALA A 129 21.33 3.94 -9.11
CA ALA A 129 20.71 3.96 -10.43
C ALA A 129 21.32 5.02 -11.38
N GLY A 130 22.16 5.93 -10.87
CA GLY A 130 22.90 6.92 -11.66
C GLY A 130 22.34 8.35 -11.58
N PHE A 131 21.43 8.63 -10.64
CA PHE A 131 20.85 9.95 -10.45
C PHE A 131 21.62 10.75 -9.38
N VAL A 132 21.61 12.08 -9.50
CA VAL A 132 22.01 12.97 -8.42
C VAL A 132 20.78 13.19 -7.52
N VAL A 133 20.85 12.75 -6.27
CA VAL A 133 19.70 12.71 -5.37
C VAL A 133 19.95 13.56 -4.13
N HIS A 134 19.07 14.53 -3.90
CA HIS A 134 19.06 15.37 -2.71
C HIS A 134 17.73 15.21 -1.96
N ILE A 135 17.70 15.65 -0.70
CA ILE A 135 16.52 15.56 0.16
C ILE A 135 16.14 16.98 0.59
N GLY A 136 14.89 17.37 0.33
CA GLY A 136 14.37 18.70 0.60
C GLY A 136 13.25 18.69 1.62
N SER A 137 13.31 19.56 2.63
CA SER A 137 12.32 19.63 3.71
C SER A 137 11.07 20.42 3.31
N LEU A 138 9.89 19.85 3.50
CA LEU A 138 8.62 20.58 3.40
C LEU A 138 8.34 21.48 4.64
N ASP A 139 9.23 21.49 5.63
CA ASP A 139 9.16 22.42 6.77
C ASP A 139 9.68 23.81 6.37
N GLU A 140 8.75 24.75 6.20
CA GLU A 140 9.04 26.15 5.84
C GLU A 140 9.86 26.90 6.90
N THR A 141 9.92 26.38 8.13
CA THR A 141 10.72 27.00 9.20
C THR A 141 12.20 26.65 9.11
N MET A 142 12.57 25.64 8.30
CA MET A 142 13.96 25.27 8.07
C MET A 142 14.68 26.34 7.24
N GLN A 143 15.70 26.97 7.83
CA GLN A 143 16.49 28.02 7.17
C GLN A 143 17.88 27.55 6.71
N ASN A 144 18.39 26.47 7.29
CA ASN A 144 19.74 25.97 7.02
C ASN A 144 19.70 24.45 6.78
N PRO A 145 20.59 23.92 5.92
CA PRO A 145 20.79 22.49 5.80
C PRO A 145 21.06 21.85 7.16
N THR A 146 20.40 20.73 7.43
CA THR A 146 20.48 20.01 8.70
C THR A 146 20.88 18.57 8.45
N GLU A 147 21.86 18.10 9.20
CA GLU A 147 22.27 16.69 9.20
C GLU A 147 21.40 15.90 10.18
N LEU A 148 20.78 14.83 9.69
CA LEU A 148 20.06 13.86 10.50
C LEU A 148 20.89 12.57 10.57
N LEU A 149 21.03 12.02 11.78
CA LEU A 149 21.78 10.79 11.99
C LEU A 149 20.85 9.57 11.97
N SER A 150 21.21 8.57 11.17
CA SER A 150 20.65 7.22 11.29
C SER A 150 21.32 6.45 12.44
N ASP A 151 20.72 5.32 12.82
CA ASP A 151 21.19 4.48 13.94
C ASP A 151 22.52 3.80 13.67
N GLU A 152 22.86 3.68 12.39
CA GLU A 152 24.09 3.06 11.90
C GLU A 152 25.18 4.11 11.64
N GLY A 153 24.93 5.37 12.05
CA GLY A 153 25.87 6.48 11.91
C GLY A 153 25.87 7.15 10.54
N GLU A 154 24.92 6.82 9.67
CA GLU A 154 24.80 7.44 8.36
C GLU A 154 24.22 8.84 8.50
N ILE A 155 24.78 9.79 7.75
CA ILE A 155 24.35 11.19 7.76
C ILE A 155 23.42 11.43 6.58
N ILE A 156 22.21 11.88 6.86
CA ILE A 156 21.23 12.32 5.88
C ILE A 156 21.19 13.85 5.92
N LEU A 157 21.68 14.49 4.86
CA LEU A 157 21.57 15.93 4.70
C LEU A 157 20.18 16.28 4.18
N VAL A 158 19.44 17.07 4.96
CA VAL A 158 18.15 17.63 4.57
C VAL A 158 18.30 19.13 4.36
N GLU A 159 17.87 19.61 3.20
CA GLU A 159 18.05 21.00 2.78
C GLU A 159 16.71 21.77 2.74
N PRO A 160 16.71 23.08 3.03
CA PRO A 160 15.51 23.90 2.91
C PRO A 160 15.13 24.09 1.44
N LEU A 161 13.83 23.98 1.14
CA LEU A 161 13.31 24.22 -0.20
C LEU A 161 13.35 25.71 -0.55
N ILE A 162 13.71 26.00 -1.80
CA ILE A 162 13.62 27.32 -2.40
C ILE A 162 12.57 27.23 -3.51
N ARG A 163 11.56 28.09 -3.43
CA ARG A 163 10.58 28.22 -4.50
C ARG A 163 10.89 29.44 -5.35
N THR A 164 11.11 29.21 -6.64
CA THR A 164 11.27 30.26 -7.66
C THR A 164 10.13 30.11 -8.66
N ASP A 165 9.13 30.99 -8.57
CA ASP A 165 7.89 30.96 -9.35
C ASP A 165 7.15 29.61 -9.27
N LYS A 166 7.09 28.87 -10.39
CA LYS A 166 6.45 27.55 -10.53
C LYS A 166 7.44 26.39 -10.37
N ARG A 167 8.58 26.62 -9.71
CA ARG A 167 9.61 25.61 -9.51
C ARG A 167 10.09 25.57 -8.07
N VAL A 168 10.41 24.36 -7.63
CA VAL A 168 11.04 24.05 -6.36
C VAL A 168 12.44 23.51 -6.63
N GLU A 169 13.41 24.10 -5.94
CA GLU A 169 14.83 23.83 -6.06
C GLU A 169 15.50 23.84 -4.68
N LEU A 170 16.76 23.41 -4.63
CA LEU A 170 17.66 23.65 -3.51
C LEU A 170 18.79 24.57 -3.99
N LYS A 171 19.64 24.99 -3.06
CA LYS A 171 20.80 25.82 -3.39
C LYS A 171 21.69 25.12 -4.43
N ASN A 172 21.78 25.70 -5.63
CA ASN A 172 22.53 25.17 -6.79
C ASN A 172 22.04 23.79 -7.31
N PHE A 173 20.81 23.40 -7.00
CA PHE A 173 20.25 22.11 -7.42
C PHE A 173 18.81 22.26 -7.89
N VAL A 174 18.62 22.14 -9.20
CA VAL A 174 17.29 22.14 -9.84
C VAL A 174 16.94 20.70 -10.21
N PRO A 175 15.95 20.06 -9.54
CA PRO A 175 15.54 18.70 -9.86
C PRO A 175 14.66 18.64 -11.11
N CYS A 176 14.76 17.54 -11.84
CA CYS A 176 13.82 17.19 -12.91
C CYS A 176 12.61 16.40 -12.40
N LEU A 177 12.71 15.82 -11.21
CA LEU A 177 11.66 15.04 -10.57
C LEU A 177 11.60 15.36 -9.06
N LEU A 178 10.40 15.64 -8.58
CA LEU A 178 10.08 15.73 -7.16
C LEU A 178 9.45 14.40 -6.73
N LEU A 179 10.14 13.62 -5.91
CA LEU A 179 9.63 12.33 -5.41
C LEU A 179 9.07 12.53 -4.01
N LEU A 180 7.75 12.37 -3.85
CA LEU A 180 7.12 12.39 -2.53
C LEU A 180 7.40 11.07 -1.79
N ASN A 181 8.06 11.18 -0.65
CA ASN A 181 8.05 10.17 0.41
C ASN A 181 7.38 10.72 1.68
N ASN A 182 6.49 11.70 1.49
CA ASN A 182 5.62 12.32 2.46
C ASN A 182 4.18 12.10 2.03
N ASP A 183 3.36 11.60 2.94
CA ASP A 183 1.97 11.22 2.71
C ASP A 183 1.02 12.41 2.53
N LEU A 184 1.49 13.64 2.81
CA LEU A 184 0.72 14.90 2.78
C LEU A 184 -0.57 14.83 3.59
N SER A 185 -0.58 14.06 4.69
CA SER A 185 -1.72 13.88 5.59
C SER A 185 -2.18 15.19 6.22
N SER A 186 -1.27 16.15 6.41
CA SER A 186 -1.58 17.51 6.90
C SER A 186 -2.16 18.45 5.84
N GLY A 187 -2.25 18.02 4.57
CA GLY A 187 -2.62 18.89 3.45
C GLY A 187 -1.46 19.02 2.44
N ILE A 188 -1.76 19.50 1.24
CA ILE A 188 -0.75 19.84 0.23
C ILE A 188 -0.18 21.22 0.59
N PRO A 189 1.12 21.33 0.92
CA PRO A 189 1.74 22.61 1.24
C PRO A 189 1.72 23.57 0.06
N ASP A 190 1.65 24.87 0.32
CA ASP A 190 1.61 25.90 -0.72
C ASP A 190 2.80 25.79 -1.65
N VAL A 191 3.99 25.46 -1.13
CA VAL A 191 5.23 25.26 -1.92
C VAL A 191 5.09 24.24 -3.07
N LEU A 192 4.17 23.27 -2.97
CA LEU A 192 3.94 22.25 -3.99
C LEU A 192 2.82 22.59 -4.98
N GLN A 193 2.07 23.67 -4.78
CA GLN A 193 0.93 24.00 -5.63
C GLN A 193 1.37 24.69 -6.93
N GLY A 194 0.82 24.25 -8.07
CA GLY A 194 1.00 24.92 -9.36
C GLY A 194 2.42 24.85 -9.93
N LEU A 195 3.17 23.79 -9.61
CA LEU A 195 4.52 23.58 -10.13
C LEU A 195 4.50 23.08 -11.59
N GLU A 196 5.53 23.45 -12.35
CA GLU A 196 5.82 22.90 -13.68
C GLU A 196 6.56 21.56 -13.60
N GLN A 197 7.24 21.30 -12.47
CA GLN A 197 7.99 20.06 -12.26
C GLN A 197 7.03 18.93 -11.92
N ASN A 198 7.36 17.74 -12.43
CA ASN A 198 6.61 16.53 -12.11
C ASN A 198 6.81 16.16 -10.63
N ILE A 199 5.69 15.95 -9.94
CA ILE A 199 5.62 15.40 -8.60
C ILE A 199 5.11 13.96 -8.72
N GLU A 200 5.86 13.00 -8.19
CA GLU A 200 5.46 11.58 -8.19
C GLU A 200 5.45 10.99 -6.77
N PRO A 201 4.34 10.34 -6.36
CA PRO A 201 3.00 10.46 -6.96
C PRO A 201 2.51 11.92 -7.01
N PRO A 202 1.52 12.27 -7.85
CA PRO A 202 0.92 13.62 -7.80
C PRO A 202 0.41 13.96 -6.40
N ALA A 203 0.57 15.22 -5.99
CA ALA A 203 0.26 15.67 -4.63
C ALA A 203 -1.23 15.48 -4.27
N GLU A 204 -2.11 15.47 -5.26
CA GLU A 204 -3.55 15.21 -5.14
C GLU A 204 -3.86 13.77 -4.69
N LEU A 205 -2.92 12.83 -4.89
CA LEU A 205 -2.98 11.48 -4.33
C LEU A 205 -2.44 11.39 -2.89
N GLY A 206 -2.09 12.53 -2.29
CA GLY A 206 -1.79 12.64 -0.86
C GLY A 206 -2.99 12.26 0.01
N TRP A 207 -2.73 11.80 1.23
CA TRP A 207 -3.75 11.26 2.14
C TRP A 207 -4.76 12.29 2.66
N SER A 208 -4.46 13.58 2.49
CA SER A 208 -5.39 14.66 2.83
C SER A 208 -6.57 14.76 1.88
N SER A 209 -6.40 14.36 0.61
CA SER A 209 -7.41 14.43 -0.45
C SER A 209 -7.84 13.06 -0.97
N ARG A 210 -6.91 12.10 -1.00
CA ARG A 210 -7.15 10.75 -1.52
C ARG A 210 -8.13 9.97 -0.65
N LEU A 211 -9.15 9.39 -1.30
CA LEU A 211 -10.14 8.52 -0.66
C LEU A 211 -9.81 7.05 -0.92
N LYS A 212 -9.77 6.23 0.13
CA LYS A 212 -9.57 4.77 0.01
C LYS A 212 -10.67 4.14 -0.83
N SER A 213 -11.91 4.61 -0.66
CA SER A 213 -13.07 4.16 -1.42
C SER A 213 -12.91 4.37 -2.93
N ASN A 214 -12.27 5.46 -3.35
CA ASN A 214 -11.99 5.69 -4.77
C ASN A 214 -10.96 4.70 -5.30
N HIS A 215 -9.88 4.47 -4.57
CA HIS A 215 -8.91 3.43 -4.93
C HIS A 215 -9.56 2.06 -5.06
N PHE A 216 -10.41 1.66 -4.10
CA PHE A 216 -11.10 0.37 -4.16
C PHE A 216 -12.09 0.26 -5.33
N LYS A 217 -12.67 1.37 -5.82
CA LYS A 217 -13.45 1.36 -7.07
C LYS A 217 -12.58 1.04 -8.29
N PHE A 218 -11.38 1.62 -8.38
CA PHE A 218 -10.44 1.28 -9.46
C PHE A 218 -9.95 -0.16 -9.32
N PHE A 219 -9.65 -0.62 -8.11
CA PHE A 219 -9.23 -1.98 -7.86
C PHE A 219 -10.32 -3.00 -8.22
N ALA A 220 -11.59 -2.73 -7.89
CA ALA A 220 -12.69 -3.61 -8.25
C ALA A 220 -12.77 -3.84 -9.77
N LYS A 221 -12.64 -2.78 -10.57
CA LYS A 221 -12.60 -2.90 -12.04
C LYS A 221 -11.41 -3.71 -12.53
N VAL A 222 -10.21 -3.44 -12.00
CA VAL A 222 -9.00 -4.20 -12.34
C VAL A 222 -9.14 -5.68 -11.97
N ALA A 223 -9.73 -5.97 -10.81
CA ALA A 223 -9.97 -7.32 -10.33
C ALA A 223 -11.02 -8.04 -11.19
N GLU A 224 -12.07 -7.38 -11.63
CA GLU A 224 -13.08 -7.92 -12.56
C GLU A 224 -12.43 -8.27 -13.91
N GLU A 225 -11.69 -7.34 -14.52
CA GLU A 225 -10.99 -7.57 -15.80
C GLU A 225 -9.99 -8.72 -15.70
N PHE A 226 -9.26 -8.81 -14.59
CA PHE A 226 -8.31 -9.88 -14.34
C PHE A 226 -9.02 -11.22 -14.10
N ALA A 227 -10.10 -11.23 -13.31
CA ALA A 227 -10.89 -12.42 -13.03
C ALA A 227 -11.51 -12.99 -14.32
N ASP A 228 -12.00 -12.13 -15.22
CA ASP A 228 -12.46 -12.50 -16.55
C ASP A 228 -11.30 -13.07 -17.40
N LEU A 229 -10.12 -12.45 -17.34
CA LEU A 229 -8.94 -12.97 -18.05
C LEU A 229 -8.64 -14.40 -17.61
N VAL A 230 -8.57 -14.67 -16.31
CA VAL A 230 -8.14 -15.97 -15.78
C VAL A 230 -9.28 -16.95 -15.48
N GLN A 231 -10.53 -16.54 -15.72
CA GLN A 231 -11.74 -17.32 -15.48
C GLN A 231 -11.90 -17.76 -14.01
N MET A 232 -11.77 -16.81 -13.08
CA MET A 232 -12.02 -17.04 -11.65
C MET A 232 -13.15 -16.13 -11.12
N ASP A 233 -13.71 -16.46 -9.97
CA ASP A 233 -14.62 -15.53 -9.26
C ASP A 233 -13.84 -14.30 -8.74
N PRO A 234 -14.17 -13.06 -9.14
CA PRO A 234 -13.47 -11.86 -8.70
C PRO A 234 -13.50 -11.67 -7.18
N TRP A 235 -14.49 -12.24 -6.47
CA TRP A 235 -14.53 -12.19 -5.02
C TRP A 235 -13.31 -12.82 -4.34
N LEU A 236 -12.62 -13.76 -5.00
CA LEU A 236 -11.43 -14.42 -4.44
C LEU A 236 -10.22 -13.48 -4.30
N ILE A 237 -10.25 -12.33 -4.97
CA ILE A 237 -9.17 -11.33 -4.95
C ILE A 237 -9.63 -9.92 -4.60
N ASN A 238 -10.95 -9.67 -4.57
CA ASN A 238 -11.54 -8.37 -4.31
C ASN A 238 -12.44 -8.40 -3.07
N PRO A 239 -12.16 -7.59 -2.03
CA PRO A 239 -13.00 -7.50 -0.85
C PRO A 239 -14.22 -6.62 -1.15
N TYR A 240 -15.41 -7.03 -0.69
CA TYR A 240 -16.57 -6.14 -0.76
C TYR A 240 -16.36 -4.89 0.10
N PHE A 241 -16.88 -3.75 -0.33
CA PHE A 241 -16.83 -2.53 0.47
C PHE A 241 -18.01 -1.61 0.17
N LYS A 242 -18.27 -0.68 1.09
CA LYS A 242 -19.12 0.50 0.89
C LYS A 242 -18.50 1.72 1.56
N ALA A 243 -18.69 2.88 0.95
CA ALA A 243 -18.35 4.17 1.54
C ALA A 243 -19.63 4.89 1.97
N ILE A 244 -19.62 5.47 3.16
CA ILE A 244 -20.71 6.22 3.75
C ILE A 244 -20.18 7.61 4.10
N ASP A 245 -20.82 8.63 3.54
CA ASP A 245 -20.54 10.04 3.84
C ASP A 245 -21.38 10.51 5.04
N GLU A 246 -21.04 11.70 5.55
CA GLU A 246 -21.74 12.40 6.64
C GLU A 246 -21.87 11.63 7.97
N VAL A 247 -20.89 10.79 8.29
CA VAL A 247 -20.84 10.08 9.57
C VAL A 247 -20.18 10.96 10.63
N ASP A 248 -20.85 11.20 11.76
CA ASP A 248 -20.25 11.77 12.97
C ASP A 248 -20.48 10.81 14.13
N PHE A 249 -19.41 10.09 14.52
CA PHE A 249 -19.48 9.15 15.64
C PHE A 249 -19.75 9.81 16.98
N MET A 250 -19.38 11.08 17.19
CA MET A 250 -19.60 11.77 18.46
C MET A 250 -21.05 12.26 18.58
N ALA A 251 -21.59 12.82 17.49
CA ALA A 251 -22.99 13.21 17.39
C ALA A 251 -23.94 12.03 17.11
N GLN A 252 -23.38 10.85 16.80
CA GLN A 252 -24.10 9.66 16.32
C GLN A 252 -24.92 9.91 15.04
N LYS A 253 -24.52 10.90 14.23
CA LYS A 253 -25.15 11.15 12.92
C LYS A 253 -24.65 10.12 11.91
N GLY A 254 -25.56 9.51 11.15
CA GLY A 254 -25.22 8.59 10.07
C GLY A 254 -24.80 7.19 10.52
N VAL A 255 -24.86 6.89 11.82
CA VAL A 255 -24.48 5.58 12.38
C VAL A 255 -25.49 4.50 11.97
N GLU A 256 -26.77 4.84 11.84
CA GLU A 256 -27.80 3.92 11.36
C GLU A 256 -27.54 3.49 9.91
N ALA A 257 -27.25 4.44 9.02
CA ALA A 257 -26.90 4.14 7.62
C ALA A 257 -25.62 3.30 7.52
N LEU A 258 -24.65 3.54 8.41
CA LEU A 258 -23.44 2.73 8.55
C LEU A 258 -23.77 1.29 8.98
N ALA A 259 -24.68 1.11 9.94
CA ALA A 259 -25.11 -0.20 10.41
C ALA A 259 -25.89 -0.98 9.33
N GLU A 260 -26.80 -0.33 8.59
CA GLU A 260 -27.51 -0.95 7.47
C GLU A 260 -26.56 -1.42 6.36
N ALA A 261 -25.57 -0.59 6.03
CA ALA A 261 -24.53 -0.95 5.06
C ALA A 261 -23.68 -2.13 5.55
N ALA A 262 -23.37 -2.18 6.85
CA ALA A 262 -22.64 -3.29 7.46
C ALA A 262 -23.45 -4.60 7.41
N ASP A 263 -24.73 -4.59 7.76
CA ASP A 263 -25.56 -5.81 7.70
C ASP A 263 -25.71 -6.33 6.26
N TYR A 264 -25.91 -5.43 5.30
CA TYR A 264 -25.94 -5.77 3.88
C TYR A 264 -24.64 -6.48 3.45
N LEU A 265 -23.48 -5.91 3.79
CA LEU A 265 -22.19 -6.51 3.46
C LEU A 265 -21.99 -7.86 4.15
N LEU A 266 -22.30 -7.98 5.44
CA LEU A 266 -22.21 -9.24 6.18
C LEU A 266 -23.08 -10.32 5.54
N LYS A 267 -24.28 -9.98 5.04
CA LYS A 267 -25.13 -10.93 4.31
C LYS A 267 -24.47 -11.43 3.02
N GLN A 268 -23.92 -10.53 2.21
CA GLN A 268 -23.21 -10.90 0.97
C GLN A 268 -21.99 -11.80 1.25
N ILE A 269 -21.23 -11.49 2.30
CA ILE A 269 -20.08 -12.30 2.71
C ILE A 269 -20.54 -13.68 3.20
N ARG A 270 -21.61 -13.77 4.00
CA ARG A 270 -22.20 -15.04 4.45
C ARG A 270 -22.61 -15.92 3.26
N GLU A 271 -23.19 -15.34 2.21
CA GLU A 271 -23.58 -16.05 1.00
C GLU A 271 -22.35 -16.63 0.27
N LYS A 272 -21.27 -15.85 0.11
CA LYS A 272 -20.00 -16.33 -0.45
C LYS A 272 -19.36 -17.41 0.42
N TYR A 273 -19.32 -17.21 1.74
CA TYR A 273 -18.77 -18.19 2.66
C TYR A 273 -19.53 -19.52 2.57
N ALA A 274 -20.86 -19.49 2.51
CA ALA A 274 -21.67 -20.69 2.31
C ALA A 274 -21.39 -21.35 0.95
N ALA A 275 -21.27 -20.58 -0.13
CA ALA A 275 -20.98 -21.09 -1.47
C ALA A 275 -19.63 -21.82 -1.55
N TYR A 276 -18.63 -21.37 -0.78
CA TYR A 276 -17.30 -21.96 -0.72
C TYR A 276 -17.09 -22.93 0.45
N GLY A 277 -18.12 -23.21 1.27
CA GLY A 277 -17.99 -24.08 2.44
C GLY A 277 -17.08 -23.53 3.54
N ILE A 278 -16.98 -22.21 3.66
CA ILE A 278 -16.15 -21.51 4.64
C ILE A 278 -16.91 -21.41 5.97
N HIS A 279 -16.27 -21.83 7.06
CA HIS A 279 -16.88 -21.90 8.39
C HIS A 279 -16.48 -20.75 9.33
N GLU A 280 -15.52 -19.90 8.95
CA GLU A 280 -15.19 -18.70 9.72
C GLU A 280 -16.39 -17.76 9.84
N LYS A 281 -16.40 -16.98 10.92
CA LYS A 281 -17.38 -15.92 11.10
C LYS A 281 -17.00 -14.71 10.24
N PRO A 282 -17.87 -14.24 9.32
CA PRO A 282 -17.63 -12.99 8.61
C PRO A 282 -17.38 -11.82 9.57
N PHE A 283 -16.55 -10.89 9.15
CA PHE A 283 -16.29 -9.65 9.86
C PHE A 283 -16.07 -8.52 8.88
N LEU A 284 -16.18 -7.30 9.38
CA LEU A 284 -15.97 -6.08 8.61
C LEU A 284 -14.93 -5.22 9.30
N ALA A 285 -14.08 -4.59 8.50
CA ALA A 285 -13.21 -3.52 8.93
C ALA A 285 -13.87 -2.17 8.63
N VAL A 286 -14.13 -1.38 9.65
CA VAL A 286 -14.65 -0.01 9.53
C VAL A 286 -13.49 0.95 9.73
N LYS A 287 -13.23 1.80 8.74
CA LYS A 287 -12.06 2.68 8.66
C LYS A 287 -12.48 4.08 8.22
N ALA A 288 -11.73 5.11 8.62
CA ALA A 288 -11.86 6.42 7.98
C ALA A 288 -11.46 6.35 6.49
N ASP A 289 -12.24 6.98 5.62
CA ASP A 289 -12.04 6.92 4.16
C ASP A 289 -10.86 7.80 3.70
N ASN A 290 -10.59 8.89 4.43
CA ASN A 290 -9.39 9.72 4.30
C ASN A 290 -8.50 9.60 5.56
N GLY A 291 -7.18 9.74 5.40
CA GLY A 291 -6.21 9.71 6.51
C GLY A 291 -5.63 8.32 6.88
N THR A 292 -4.57 8.37 7.71
CA THR A 292 -3.45 7.41 7.74
C THR A 292 -3.41 6.32 8.81
N TYR A 293 -2.72 5.21 8.46
CA TYR A 293 -1.95 4.32 9.35
C TYR A 293 -2.71 3.51 10.41
N GLY A 294 -3.77 2.78 10.02
CA GLY A 294 -4.44 1.83 10.95
C GLY A 294 -5.08 2.48 12.19
N MET A 295 -5.00 3.80 12.32
CA MET A 295 -5.68 4.59 13.32
C MET A 295 -7.14 4.71 12.91
N SER A 296 -8.04 4.55 13.89
CA SER A 296 -9.50 4.53 13.66
C SER A 296 -9.97 3.37 12.78
N VAL A 297 -9.35 2.20 12.96
CA VAL A 297 -9.90 0.94 12.45
C VAL A 297 -10.62 0.22 13.58
N MET A 298 -11.82 -0.29 13.29
CA MET A 298 -12.50 -1.24 14.16
C MET A 298 -12.95 -2.45 13.36
N MET A 299 -12.87 -3.63 13.97
CA MET A 299 -13.42 -4.85 13.43
C MET A 299 -14.76 -5.11 14.09
N ILE A 300 -15.77 -5.42 13.30
CA ILE A 300 -17.10 -5.79 13.79
C ILE A 300 -17.53 -7.11 13.14
N HIS A 301 -18.28 -7.91 13.89
CA HIS A 301 -18.93 -9.11 13.37
C HIS A 301 -20.44 -8.95 13.24
N ASP A 302 -21.00 -7.92 13.88
CA ASP A 302 -22.41 -7.59 13.86
C ASP A 302 -22.60 -6.08 13.64
N ALA A 303 -23.59 -5.73 12.81
CA ALA A 303 -23.96 -4.34 12.58
C ALA A 303 -24.43 -3.64 13.87
N GLU A 304 -25.02 -4.37 14.82
CA GLU A 304 -25.44 -3.82 16.11
C GLU A 304 -24.28 -3.26 16.95
N GLU A 305 -23.04 -3.71 16.72
CA GLU A 305 -21.87 -3.19 17.42
C GLU A 305 -21.63 -1.70 17.13
N LEU A 306 -22.05 -1.24 15.94
CA LEU A 306 -21.95 0.18 15.54
C LEU A 306 -22.97 1.06 16.27
N LEU A 307 -24.14 0.52 16.58
CA LEU A 307 -25.18 1.22 17.32
C LEU A 307 -24.85 1.31 18.82
N LYS A 308 -24.03 0.38 19.32
CA LYS A 308 -23.70 0.23 20.76
C LYS A 308 -22.32 0.80 21.13
N LEU A 309 -21.73 1.65 20.29
CA LEU A 309 -20.39 2.20 20.53
C LEU A 309 -20.34 3.04 21.81
N ASN A 310 -19.44 2.67 22.72
CA ASN A 310 -19.17 3.44 23.91
C ASN A 310 -18.37 4.71 23.59
N ARG A 311 -18.31 5.66 24.54
CA ARG A 311 -17.63 6.95 24.34
C ARG A 311 -16.17 6.79 23.88
N LYS A 312 -15.43 5.84 24.43
CA LYS A 312 -14.02 5.59 24.07
C LYS A 312 -13.87 5.12 22.62
N GLN A 313 -14.76 4.22 22.18
CA GLN A 313 -14.79 3.74 20.79
C GLN A 313 -15.18 4.87 19.82
N ARG A 314 -16.19 5.68 20.16
CA ARG A 314 -16.60 6.83 19.34
C ARG A 314 -15.47 7.85 19.21
N THR A 315 -14.79 8.18 20.30
CA THR A 315 -13.62 9.06 20.26
C THR A 315 -12.51 8.50 19.37
N ARG A 316 -12.21 7.20 19.45
CA ARG A 316 -11.23 6.55 18.57
C ARG A 316 -11.61 6.63 17.09
N MET A 317 -12.90 6.47 16.77
CA MET A 317 -13.40 6.51 15.39
C MET A 317 -13.59 7.92 14.84
N ALA A 318 -13.68 8.94 15.71
CA ALA A 318 -13.93 10.32 15.32
C ALA A 318 -12.67 11.11 14.93
N SER A 319 -11.47 10.66 15.32
CA SER A 319 -10.22 11.39 15.10
C SER A 319 -9.26 10.64 14.17
N SER A 320 -8.87 11.25 13.05
CA SER A 320 -7.74 10.78 12.23
C SER A 320 -6.43 11.52 12.59
N LYS A 321 -5.29 11.11 12.01
CA LYS A 321 -3.99 11.78 12.19
C LYS A 321 -4.13 13.28 11.93
N GLY A 322 -3.61 14.11 12.84
CA GLY A 322 -3.73 15.58 12.75
C GLY A 322 -5.03 16.17 13.31
N SER A 323 -5.77 15.43 14.15
CA SER A 323 -7.02 15.88 14.80
C SER A 323 -8.14 16.28 13.83
N ARG A 324 -8.12 15.75 12.60
CA ARG A 324 -9.19 15.98 11.63
C ARG A 324 -10.40 15.13 11.99
N ALA A 325 -11.59 15.75 11.84
CA ALA A 325 -12.85 15.06 12.03
C ALA A 325 -13.07 14.05 10.90
N VAL A 326 -13.42 12.82 11.28
CA VAL A 326 -13.83 11.79 10.32
C VAL A 326 -15.29 12.04 9.94
N ASN A 327 -15.54 12.34 8.67
CA ASN A 327 -16.87 12.54 8.10
C ASN A 327 -17.21 11.52 6.99
N LYS A 328 -16.22 10.77 6.51
CA LYS A 328 -16.35 9.72 5.50
C LYS A 328 -15.78 8.43 6.04
N VAL A 329 -16.56 7.37 5.96
CA VAL A 329 -16.22 6.06 6.52
C VAL A 329 -16.33 5.01 5.42
N ILE A 330 -15.34 4.13 5.36
CA ILE A 330 -15.38 2.93 4.53
C ILE A 330 -15.62 1.71 5.43
N ILE A 331 -16.60 0.90 5.05
CA ILE A 331 -16.82 -0.44 5.59
C ILE A 331 -16.32 -1.42 4.54
N GLN A 332 -15.40 -2.30 4.93
CA GLN A 332 -14.76 -3.27 4.04
C GLN A 332 -14.91 -4.68 4.63
N GLU A 333 -15.10 -5.67 3.76
CA GLU A 333 -14.96 -7.08 4.09
C GLU A 333 -13.63 -7.35 4.79
N GLY A 334 -13.70 -7.94 5.98
CA GLY A 334 -12.54 -8.38 6.72
C GLY A 334 -11.94 -9.63 6.10
N ILE A 335 -10.66 -9.56 5.74
CA ILE A 335 -9.91 -10.70 5.24
C ILE A 335 -9.08 -11.27 6.38
N TYR A 336 -9.19 -12.57 6.60
CA TYR A 336 -8.34 -13.30 7.53
C TYR A 336 -6.91 -13.34 7.02
N THR A 337 -5.95 -13.36 7.94
CA THR A 337 -4.64 -13.91 7.62
C THR A 337 -4.42 -15.15 8.45
N PHE A 338 -4.08 -16.24 7.78
CA PHE A 338 -3.73 -17.51 8.42
C PHE A 338 -2.26 -17.86 8.28
N GLU A 339 -1.45 -16.89 7.86
CA GLU A 339 -0.01 -17.04 7.87
C GLU A 339 0.50 -16.81 9.29
N THR A 340 1.23 -17.79 9.81
CA THR A 340 1.85 -17.72 11.13
C THR A 340 3.32 -18.10 11.06
N MET A 341 4.14 -17.39 11.81
CA MET A 341 5.51 -17.79 12.10
C MET A 341 5.53 -19.12 12.87
N PRO A 342 6.65 -19.86 12.91
CA PRO A 342 6.77 -21.11 13.68
C PRO A 342 6.47 -20.97 15.19
N ASP A 343 6.62 -19.77 15.75
CA ASP A 343 6.27 -19.44 17.14
C ASP A 343 4.77 -19.11 17.33
N GLY A 344 3.95 -19.22 16.27
CA GLY A 344 2.52 -18.94 16.27
C GLY A 344 2.17 -17.47 16.05
N ALA A 345 3.14 -16.56 15.88
CA ALA A 345 2.86 -15.16 15.65
C ALA A 345 2.21 -14.93 14.28
N VAL A 346 1.10 -14.19 14.23
CA VAL A 346 0.37 -13.93 12.99
C VAL A 346 1.18 -13.00 12.10
N ALA A 347 1.21 -13.30 10.80
CA ALA A 347 1.95 -12.57 9.79
C ALA A 347 1.02 -12.09 8.66
N GLU A 348 1.33 -10.95 8.05
CA GLU A 348 0.72 -10.52 6.79
C GLU A 348 1.81 -9.97 5.85
N PRO A 349 1.82 -10.33 4.55
CA PRO A 349 2.87 -9.92 3.64
C PRO A 349 2.64 -8.51 3.13
N VAL A 350 3.74 -7.77 2.98
CA VAL A 350 3.81 -6.46 2.36
C VAL A 350 4.73 -6.54 1.15
N VAL A 351 4.19 -6.28 -0.03
CA VAL A 351 4.93 -6.36 -1.30
C VAL A 351 5.34 -4.96 -1.74
N TYR A 352 6.61 -4.78 -2.12
CA TYR A 352 7.19 -3.51 -2.55
C TYR A 352 7.42 -3.50 -4.06
N MET A 353 7.10 -2.36 -4.67
CA MET A 353 7.25 -2.16 -6.11
C MET A 353 7.97 -0.84 -6.40
N ILE A 354 8.80 -0.87 -7.44
CA ILE A 354 9.33 0.31 -8.12
C ILE A 354 8.79 0.27 -9.55
N GLY A 355 7.91 1.20 -9.90
CA GLY A 355 7.09 1.12 -11.10
C GLY A 355 6.26 -0.15 -11.17
N GLN A 356 6.34 -0.84 -12.30
CA GLN A 356 5.64 -2.10 -12.55
C GLN A 356 6.34 -3.34 -11.96
N TYR A 357 7.54 -3.17 -11.40
CA TYR A 357 8.40 -4.29 -10.97
C TYR A 357 8.23 -4.56 -9.48
N VAL A 358 7.96 -5.83 -9.14
CA VAL A 358 8.02 -6.30 -7.75
C VAL A 358 9.50 -6.46 -7.37
N VAL A 359 9.95 -5.67 -6.40
CA VAL A 359 11.36 -5.61 -5.99
C VAL A 359 11.65 -6.33 -4.69
N GLY A 360 10.62 -6.78 -3.98
CA GLY A 360 10.74 -7.55 -2.74
C GLY A 360 9.53 -7.35 -1.84
N GLY A 361 9.72 -7.62 -0.55
CA GLY A 361 8.69 -7.42 0.45
C GLY A 361 9.17 -7.77 1.86
N PHE A 362 8.24 -7.71 2.82
CA PHE A 362 8.45 -8.19 4.18
C PHE A 362 7.14 -8.65 4.81
N TYR A 363 7.22 -9.54 5.79
CA TYR A 363 6.10 -9.83 6.66
C TYR A 363 6.03 -8.83 7.79
N ARG A 364 4.82 -8.31 8.02
CA ARG A 364 4.46 -7.68 9.28
C ARG A 364 3.95 -8.77 10.22
N ILE A 365 4.61 -8.93 11.36
CA ILE A 365 4.34 -9.97 12.35
C ILE A 365 3.83 -9.34 13.63
N HIS A 366 2.87 -9.97 14.28
CA HIS A 366 2.35 -9.52 15.55
C HIS A 366 2.06 -10.71 16.48
N GLN A 367 2.75 -10.76 17.63
CA GLN A 367 2.63 -11.85 18.59
C GLN A 367 1.30 -11.87 19.35
N SER A 368 0.74 -10.68 19.64
CA SER A 368 -0.46 -10.55 20.47
C SER A 368 -1.74 -10.19 19.70
N ARG A 369 -1.74 -10.30 18.37
CA ARG A 369 -2.94 -10.04 17.54
C ARG A 369 -3.44 -11.33 16.90
N GLY A 370 -4.75 -11.45 16.82
CA GLY A 370 -5.43 -12.57 16.17
C GLY A 370 -5.51 -12.42 14.65
N ILE A 371 -5.86 -13.53 14.00
CA ILE A 371 -6.04 -13.72 12.56
C ILE A 371 -7.06 -12.77 11.89
N ALA A 372 -8.00 -12.21 12.67
CA ALA A 372 -9.03 -11.27 12.22
C ALA A 372 -8.78 -9.82 12.70
N GLU A 373 -7.65 -9.55 13.36
CA GLU A 373 -7.33 -8.23 13.89
C GLU A 373 -6.41 -7.45 12.95
N ASN A 374 -6.35 -6.12 13.12
CA ASN A 374 -5.39 -5.27 12.42
C ASN A 374 -3.98 -5.50 12.98
N LEU A 375 -3.07 -6.06 12.17
CA LEU A 375 -1.67 -6.25 12.60
C LEU A 375 -0.84 -4.97 12.49
N ASN A 376 -1.30 -3.96 11.74
CA ASN A 376 -0.69 -2.62 11.72
C ASN A 376 -1.05 -1.86 13.01
N SER A 377 -0.49 -2.34 14.11
CA SER A 377 -0.76 -1.91 15.48
C SER A 377 0.56 -1.81 16.27
N PRO A 378 0.60 -1.00 17.36
CA PRO A 378 1.77 -0.96 18.23
C PRO A 378 2.16 -2.36 18.74
N GLY A 379 3.45 -2.70 18.63
CA GLY A 379 3.98 -4.03 18.95
C GLY A 379 4.27 -4.91 17.74
N MET A 380 3.91 -4.46 16.52
CA MET A 380 4.29 -5.15 15.30
C MET A 380 5.81 -5.19 15.10
N GLN A 381 6.28 -6.29 14.51
CA GLN A 381 7.65 -6.49 14.09
C GLN A 381 7.69 -6.73 12.59
N PHE A 382 8.81 -6.41 11.94
CA PHE A 382 9.01 -6.68 10.53
C PHE A 382 10.07 -7.74 10.37
N LYS A 383 9.78 -8.76 9.55
CA LYS A 383 10.77 -9.72 9.09
C LYS A 383 10.82 -9.64 7.58
N PRO A 384 12.01 -9.44 6.98
CA PRO A 384 12.13 -9.44 5.54
C PRO A 384 11.43 -10.66 4.94
N LEU A 385 10.83 -10.49 3.77
CA LEU A 385 10.35 -11.58 2.92
C LEU A 385 11.56 -12.15 2.16
N ALA A 386 12.71 -12.10 2.82
CA ALA A 386 13.92 -12.79 2.47
C ALA A 386 13.66 -14.23 2.86
N PHE A 387 13.08 -14.97 1.95
CA PHE A 387 13.32 -16.38 1.92
C PHE A 387 14.83 -16.60 1.75
N ALA A 388 15.34 -17.75 2.18
CA ALA A 388 16.75 -18.08 2.02
C ALA A 388 17.23 -17.98 0.55
N GLU A 389 16.30 -17.90 -0.42
CA GLU A 389 16.55 -17.78 -1.86
C GLU A 389 15.66 -16.72 -2.54
N ALA A 390 16.03 -16.33 -3.77
CA ALA A 390 15.27 -15.41 -4.61
C ALA A 390 13.95 -16.04 -5.10
N CYS A 391 12.83 -15.71 -4.46
CA CYS A 391 11.51 -16.26 -4.78
C CYS A 391 10.72 -15.48 -5.83
N ASN A 392 11.36 -14.58 -6.55
CA ASN A 392 10.73 -13.74 -7.58
C ASN A 392 10.57 -14.43 -8.94
N MET A 393 10.68 -15.76 -9.01
CA MET A 393 10.60 -16.55 -10.25
C MET A 393 9.68 -17.77 -10.05
N PRO A 394 8.45 -17.78 -10.60
CA PRO A 394 7.58 -18.94 -10.50
C PRO A 394 8.21 -20.16 -11.18
N ARG A 395 7.95 -21.35 -10.63
CA ARG A 395 8.55 -22.62 -11.04
C ARG A 395 7.50 -23.71 -11.14
N GLU A 396 7.38 -24.30 -12.32
CA GLU A 396 6.43 -25.39 -12.59
C GLU A 396 6.79 -26.68 -11.86
N ASP A 397 8.07 -26.86 -11.49
CA ASP A 397 8.56 -28.05 -10.80
C ASP A 397 8.42 -27.98 -9.28
N LEU A 398 7.90 -26.87 -8.75
CA LEU A 398 7.67 -26.65 -7.33
C LEU A 398 6.16 -26.65 -7.01
N ALA A 399 5.83 -26.95 -5.77
CA ALA A 399 4.46 -26.87 -5.29
C ALA A 399 3.97 -25.42 -5.24
N VAL A 400 2.65 -25.24 -5.20
CA VAL A 400 2.02 -23.91 -5.09
C VAL A 400 2.45 -23.18 -3.82
N VAL A 401 2.59 -23.93 -2.72
CA VAL A 401 3.01 -23.42 -1.42
C VAL A 401 4.48 -23.06 -1.34
N ASP A 402 5.27 -23.56 -2.29
CA ASP A 402 6.69 -23.29 -2.29
C ASP A 402 6.93 -21.82 -2.59
N CYS A 403 7.95 -21.32 -1.93
CA CYS A 403 8.24 -19.90 -1.87
C CYS A 403 8.13 -19.14 -3.21
N PRO A 404 8.75 -19.61 -4.32
CA PRO A 404 8.75 -18.85 -5.55
C PRO A 404 7.35 -18.70 -6.18
N ASN A 405 6.51 -19.72 -6.01
CA ASN A 405 5.15 -19.75 -6.53
C ASN A 405 4.20 -18.90 -5.67
N ARG A 406 4.30 -19.02 -4.34
CA ARG A 406 3.56 -18.16 -3.41
C ARG A 406 3.88 -16.68 -3.61
N PHE A 407 5.17 -16.35 -3.71
CA PHE A 407 5.58 -14.96 -3.87
C PHE A 407 5.19 -14.40 -5.24
N TYR A 408 5.18 -15.23 -6.29
CA TYR A 408 4.63 -14.83 -7.58
C TYR A 408 3.13 -14.48 -7.48
N ALA A 409 2.33 -15.30 -6.79
CA ALA A 409 0.91 -15.00 -6.56
C ALA A 409 0.72 -13.68 -5.80
N TYR A 410 1.51 -13.44 -4.75
CA TYR A 410 1.52 -12.15 -4.04
C TYR A 410 1.89 -10.99 -4.97
N GLY A 411 2.92 -11.17 -5.81
CA GLY A 411 3.35 -10.19 -6.79
C GLY A 411 2.29 -9.89 -7.85
N VAL A 412 1.49 -10.86 -8.29
CA VAL A 412 0.36 -10.63 -9.20
C VAL A 412 -0.68 -9.74 -8.53
N ILE A 413 -1.12 -10.07 -7.31
CA ILE A 413 -2.15 -9.29 -6.60
C ILE A 413 -1.67 -7.88 -6.26
N ALA A 414 -0.39 -7.73 -5.86
CA ALA A 414 0.22 -6.43 -5.64
C ALA A 414 0.26 -5.58 -6.92
N ARG A 415 0.60 -6.18 -8.08
CA ARG A 415 0.60 -5.48 -9.37
C ARG A 415 -0.81 -5.06 -9.81
N LEU A 416 -1.86 -5.84 -9.51
CA LEU A 416 -3.24 -5.41 -9.74
C LEU A 416 -3.58 -4.16 -8.91
N ALA A 417 -3.16 -4.12 -7.65
CA ALA A 417 -3.36 -2.95 -6.79
C ALA A 417 -2.55 -1.72 -7.26
N ALA A 418 -1.31 -1.91 -7.71
CA ALA A 418 -0.52 -0.85 -8.33
C ALA A 418 -1.15 -0.33 -9.63
N LEU A 419 -1.73 -1.21 -10.46
CA LEU A 419 -2.41 -0.82 -11.69
C LEU A 419 -3.66 0.01 -11.38
N ALA A 420 -4.42 -0.38 -10.33
CA ALA A 420 -5.54 0.41 -9.85
C ALA A 420 -5.11 1.82 -9.39
N ALA A 421 -4.00 1.94 -8.67
CA ALA A 421 -3.43 3.24 -8.31
C ALA A 421 -2.96 4.04 -9.53
N ALA A 422 -2.40 3.39 -10.54
CA ALA A 422 -1.98 4.04 -11.79
C ALA A 422 -3.20 4.59 -12.56
N ARG A 423 -4.31 3.84 -12.61
CA ARG A 423 -5.58 4.29 -13.20
C ARG A 423 -6.22 5.42 -12.39
N GLU A 424 -6.12 5.36 -11.07
CA GLU A 424 -6.51 6.45 -10.17
C GLU A 424 -5.73 7.74 -10.50
N ARG A 425 -4.40 7.65 -10.65
CA ARG A 425 -3.55 8.77 -11.09
C ARG A 425 -3.98 9.34 -12.44
N ALA A 426 -4.21 8.48 -13.43
CA ALA A 426 -4.63 8.92 -14.76
C ALA A 426 -5.97 9.68 -14.75
N SER A 427 -6.90 9.31 -13.86
CA SER A 427 -8.21 9.97 -13.73
C SER A 427 -8.14 11.42 -13.22
N LEU A 428 -7.05 11.81 -12.55
CA LEU A 428 -6.83 13.20 -12.14
C LEU A 428 -6.60 14.11 -13.35
N GLY A 429 -5.91 13.62 -14.38
CA GLY A 429 -5.63 14.37 -15.61
C GLY A 429 -6.90 14.63 -16.44
N THR A 430 -7.84 13.67 -16.47
CA THR A 430 -9.11 13.83 -17.20
C THR A 430 -10.04 14.84 -16.52
N ALA A 431 -10.08 14.87 -15.19
CA ALA A 431 -10.89 15.84 -14.44
C ALA A 431 -10.42 17.29 -14.66
N ASN A 432 -9.10 17.52 -14.74
CA ASN A 432 -8.53 18.84 -15.01
C ASN A 432 -8.76 19.32 -16.46
N ALA A 433 -8.93 18.39 -17.42
CA ALA A 433 -9.23 18.71 -18.81
C ALA A 433 -10.71 19.11 -19.04
N GLU A 434 -11.63 18.62 -18.22
CA GLU A 434 -13.05 18.99 -18.28
C GLU A 434 -13.28 20.39 -17.68
N VAL A 435 -12.66 20.70 -16.54
CA VAL A 435 -12.77 22.02 -15.88
C VAL A 435 -12.13 23.14 -16.70
N SER A 436 -11.10 22.84 -17.50
CA SER A 436 -10.45 23.84 -18.38
C SER A 436 -11.18 24.09 -19.71
N ASN A 437 -12.17 23.26 -20.06
CA ASN A 437 -13.04 23.50 -21.22
C ASN A 437 -14.34 24.24 -20.85
N GLU A 438 -14.62 24.42 -19.55
CA GLU A 438 -15.77 25.18 -19.04
C GLU A 438 -15.41 26.58 -18.50
N ALA A 439 -14.12 26.95 -18.49
CA ALA A 439 -13.60 28.28 -18.13
C ALA A 439 -13.08 29.00 -19.38
#